data_AF-A0A950WWY8-F1
#
_entry.id   AF-A0A950WWY8-F1
#
_cell.length_a   1.000
_cell.length_b   1.000
_cell.length_c   1.000
_cell.angle_alpha   90.00
_cell.angle_beta   90.00
_cell.angle_gamma   90.00
#
_symmetry.space_group_name_H-M   'P 1'
#
loop_
_entity.id
_entity.type
_entity.pdbx_description
1 polymer ?
#
loop_
_entity_poly.entity_id
_entity_poly.type
_entity_poly.pdbx_seq_one_letter_code
_entity_poly.pdbx_strand_id
1 'polypeptide(L)'
;MVQFYGPEADLVASVVAHLQASLDAGGTAIAIATAPHLEVFDAALREAGVDAEGARAAGTLVLLDAADTLATFIVDGRLDGERFEAVIGSQVQALADVGPLAAYGEMVALLWDEGQVSGAVELETMWNRLAEAIPFSLLCAYPLASVGDDDHIAQLHAVCHEHTHVVGSVDDRGRGVSSQRFEGTAGVTAARHFVDDALAAAGLHRITDEVAIVVTELTTNAVLHAGTPFTVTVLIQQDTVRLAVRDHSTAFPQPRQPTPTSLGGRGLGLVGAVARWGVEAVAGGKTVWAELSG
;
A
#
# COMPACT_ATOMS: atom_id res chain seq x y z
N MET A 1 -3.57 0.04 6.21
CA MET A 1 -2.60 -0.98 5.77
C MET A 1 -3.03 -1.44 4.41
N VAL A 2 -2.11 -1.65 3.47
CA VAL A 2 -2.43 -2.28 2.17
C VAL A 2 -1.62 -3.54 2.01
N GLN A 3 -2.21 -4.54 1.37
CA GLN A 3 -1.53 -5.74 0.95
C GLN A 3 -1.63 -5.90 -0.56
N PHE A 4 -0.50 -6.16 -1.21
CA PHE A 4 -0.50 -6.67 -2.58
C PHE A 4 -0.28 -8.18 -2.52
N TYR A 5 -1.24 -8.95 -3.02
CA TYR A 5 -1.22 -10.42 -2.91
C TYR A 5 -1.11 -11.09 -4.27
N GLY A 6 -0.33 -12.17 -4.32
CA GLY A 6 -0.28 -13.08 -5.46
C GLY A 6 -1.23 -14.26 -5.25
N PRO A 7 -0.94 -15.16 -4.31
CA PRO A 7 -1.84 -16.23 -3.89
C PRO A 7 -3.05 -15.71 -3.12
N GLU A 8 -4.24 -16.22 -3.42
CA GLU A 8 -5.47 -15.92 -2.67
C GLU A 8 -5.37 -16.33 -1.18
N ALA A 9 -4.58 -17.37 -0.88
CA ALA A 9 -4.31 -17.79 0.49
C ALA A 9 -3.63 -16.69 1.34
N ASP A 10 -2.77 -15.87 0.74
CA ASP A 10 -2.11 -14.75 1.43
C ASP A 10 -3.11 -13.66 1.80
N LEU A 11 -4.08 -13.38 0.91
CA LEU A 11 -5.18 -12.47 1.19
C LEU A 11 -6.00 -12.97 2.38
N VAL A 12 -6.45 -14.22 2.33
CA VAL A 12 -7.28 -14.82 3.38
C VAL A 12 -6.55 -14.78 4.72
N ALA A 13 -5.28 -15.20 4.77
CA ALA A 13 -4.50 -15.20 6.01
C ALA A 13 -4.41 -13.80 6.63
N SER A 14 -4.11 -12.77 5.82
CA SER A 14 -3.97 -11.40 6.31
C SER A 14 -5.29 -10.76 6.72
N VAL A 15 -6.36 -10.96 5.95
CA VAL A 15 -7.70 -10.44 6.30
C VAL A 15 -8.20 -11.09 7.57
N VAL A 16 -8.12 -12.42 7.67
CA VAL A 16 -8.56 -13.16 8.87
C VAL A 16 -7.76 -12.73 10.10
N ALA A 17 -6.43 -12.66 10.00
CA ALA A 17 -5.60 -12.22 11.12
C ALA A 17 -5.93 -10.79 11.58
N HIS A 18 -6.19 -9.88 10.63
CA HIS A 18 -6.56 -8.49 10.90
C HIS A 18 -7.91 -8.36 11.62
N LEU A 19 -8.95 -9.05 11.12
CA LEU A 19 -10.28 -9.03 11.73
C LEU A 19 -10.29 -9.75 13.08
N GLN A 20 -9.64 -10.91 13.16
CA GLN A 20 -9.52 -11.70 14.39
C GLN A 20 -8.85 -10.92 15.51
N ALA A 21 -7.74 -10.22 15.22
CA ALA A 21 -7.00 -9.46 16.23
C ALA A 21 -7.88 -8.43 16.95
N SER A 22 -8.84 -7.80 16.24
CA SER A 22 -9.81 -6.89 16.84
C SER A 22 -10.86 -7.63 17.68
N LEU A 23 -11.43 -8.70 17.14
CA LEU A 23 -12.48 -9.48 17.81
C LEU A 23 -11.97 -10.16 19.10
N ASP A 24 -10.76 -10.73 19.07
CA ASP A 24 -10.11 -11.34 20.24
C ASP A 24 -9.81 -10.32 21.35
N ALA A 25 -9.60 -9.05 20.97
CA ALA A 25 -9.43 -7.94 21.90
C ALA A 25 -10.76 -7.36 22.43
N GLY A 26 -11.91 -7.96 22.07
CA GLY A 26 -13.24 -7.48 22.43
C GLY A 26 -13.71 -6.27 21.62
N GLY A 27 -13.07 -6.00 20.47
CA GLY A 27 -13.44 -4.96 19.53
C GLY A 27 -14.51 -5.40 18.53
N THR A 28 -14.57 -4.67 17.42
CA THR A 28 -15.49 -4.88 16.31
C THR A 28 -14.74 -5.05 14.99
N ALA A 29 -15.44 -5.61 14.00
CA ALA A 29 -14.90 -5.90 12.68
C ALA A 29 -15.93 -5.66 11.58
N ILE A 30 -15.49 -5.12 10.44
CA ILE A 30 -16.27 -5.04 9.21
C ILE A 30 -15.46 -5.54 8.03
N ALA A 31 -16.04 -6.41 7.21
CA ALA A 31 -15.47 -6.83 5.94
C ALA A 31 -16.45 -6.52 4.80
N ILE A 32 -15.98 -5.75 3.83
CA ILE A 32 -16.71 -5.41 2.61
C ILE A 32 -15.96 -6.09 1.46
N ALA A 33 -16.43 -7.25 1.03
CA ALA A 33 -15.72 -8.12 0.10
C ALA A 33 -16.69 -8.74 -0.91
N THR A 34 -16.18 -9.33 -1.98
CA THR A 34 -17.03 -10.09 -2.91
C THR A 34 -17.69 -11.27 -2.21
N ALA A 35 -18.89 -11.67 -2.62
CA ALA A 35 -19.57 -12.82 -2.04
C ALA A 35 -18.69 -14.09 -1.90
N PRO A 36 -17.86 -14.49 -2.91
CA PRO A 36 -16.94 -15.62 -2.74
C PRO A 36 -15.91 -15.40 -1.63
N HIS A 37 -15.29 -14.22 -1.53
CA HIS A 37 -14.33 -13.93 -0.47
C HIS A 37 -15.00 -13.86 0.92
N LEU A 38 -16.22 -13.34 1.02
CA LEU A 38 -16.97 -13.34 2.28
C LEU A 38 -17.21 -14.76 2.80
N GLU A 39 -17.55 -15.72 1.92
CA GLU A 39 -17.70 -17.12 2.30
C GLU A 39 -16.39 -17.71 2.82
N VAL A 40 -15.27 -17.42 2.14
CA VAL A 40 -13.93 -17.90 2.52
C VAL A 40 -13.48 -17.27 3.84
N PHE A 41 -13.66 -15.97 4.04
CA PHE A 41 -13.28 -15.28 5.29
C PHE A 41 -14.14 -15.76 6.47
N ASP A 42 -15.44 -15.94 6.27
CA ASP A 42 -16.36 -16.44 7.31
C ASP A 42 -16.02 -17.89 7.71
N ALA A 43 -15.61 -18.74 6.76
CA ALA A 43 -15.10 -20.08 7.06
C ALA A 43 -13.75 -20.02 7.81
N ALA A 44 -12.80 -19.24 7.34
CA ALA A 44 -11.46 -19.15 7.92
C ALA A 44 -11.45 -18.51 9.32
N LEU A 45 -12.33 -17.55 9.60
CA LEU A 45 -12.52 -17.00 10.96
C LEU A 45 -12.98 -18.09 11.94
N ARG A 46 -13.91 -18.97 11.53
CA ARG A 46 -14.35 -20.10 12.36
C ARG A 46 -13.23 -21.10 12.60
N GLU A 47 -12.45 -21.42 11.58
CA GLU A 47 -11.28 -22.29 11.71
C GLU A 47 -10.22 -21.71 12.65
N ALA A 48 -10.08 -20.39 12.67
CA ALA A 48 -9.20 -19.66 13.59
C ALA A 48 -9.74 -19.55 15.03
N GLY A 49 -10.93 -20.08 15.31
CA GLY A 49 -11.54 -20.11 16.64
C GLY A 49 -12.41 -18.91 16.99
N VAL A 50 -12.68 -18.02 16.03
CA VAL A 50 -13.59 -16.87 16.23
C VAL A 50 -15.05 -17.34 16.18
N ASP A 51 -15.85 -16.95 17.18
CA ASP A 51 -17.31 -17.11 17.15
C ASP A 51 -17.95 -16.08 16.21
N ALA A 52 -17.75 -16.27 14.90
CA ALA A 52 -18.25 -15.37 13.87
C ALA A 52 -19.79 -15.28 13.85
N GLU A 53 -20.49 -16.37 14.22
CA GLU A 53 -21.95 -16.36 14.30
C GLU A 53 -22.44 -15.50 15.46
N GLY A 54 -21.88 -15.70 16.65
CA GLY A 54 -22.15 -14.88 17.82
C GLY A 54 -21.79 -13.40 17.60
N ALA A 55 -20.64 -13.12 16.99
CA ALA A 55 -20.22 -11.76 16.67
C ALA A 55 -21.17 -11.06 15.69
N ARG A 56 -21.66 -11.75 14.66
CA ARG A 56 -22.68 -11.19 13.74
C ARG A 56 -24.02 -10.98 14.44
N ALA A 57 -24.47 -11.92 15.26
CA ALA A 57 -25.70 -11.77 16.04
C ALA A 57 -25.62 -10.61 17.04
N ALA A 58 -24.44 -10.35 17.60
CA ALA A 58 -24.18 -9.22 18.50
C ALA A 58 -23.94 -7.89 17.76
N GLY A 59 -23.82 -7.91 16.43
CA GLY A 59 -23.50 -6.72 15.62
C GLY A 59 -22.05 -6.25 15.75
N THR A 60 -21.15 -7.07 16.29
CA THR A 60 -19.71 -6.76 16.40
C THR A 60 -18.90 -7.23 15.20
N LEU A 61 -19.46 -8.11 14.36
CA LEU A 61 -18.93 -8.47 13.05
C LEU A 61 -19.97 -8.14 11.97
N VAL A 62 -19.59 -7.33 10.99
CA VAL A 62 -20.43 -6.96 9.84
C VAL A 62 -19.77 -7.44 8.55
N LEU A 63 -20.52 -8.18 7.72
CA LEU A 63 -20.07 -8.67 6.42
C LEU A 63 -20.99 -8.08 5.36
N LEU A 64 -20.44 -7.35 4.38
CA LEU A 64 -21.21 -6.72 3.31
C LEU A 64 -20.62 -7.10 1.95
N ASP A 65 -21.50 -7.38 0.98
CA ASP A 65 -21.05 -7.59 -0.40
C ASP A 65 -20.48 -6.29 -0.98
N ALA A 66 -19.31 -6.37 -1.59
CA ALA A 66 -18.59 -5.22 -2.11
C ALA A 66 -19.29 -4.59 -3.32
N ALA A 67 -19.84 -5.38 -4.25
CA ALA A 67 -20.50 -4.85 -5.43
C ALA A 67 -21.81 -4.16 -5.05
N ASP A 68 -22.61 -4.80 -4.19
CA ASP A 68 -23.87 -4.22 -3.71
C ASP A 68 -23.62 -2.95 -2.89
N THR A 69 -22.63 -2.97 -2.00
CA THR A 69 -22.25 -1.80 -1.19
C THR A 69 -21.77 -0.66 -2.06
N LEU A 70 -20.87 -0.91 -3.01
CA LEU A 70 -20.33 0.08 -3.94
C LEU A 70 -21.45 0.73 -4.78
N ALA A 71 -22.40 -0.06 -5.26
CA ALA A 71 -23.55 0.43 -6.03
C ALA A 71 -24.44 1.43 -5.27
N THR A 72 -24.44 1.40 -3.93
CA THR A 72 -25.28 2.30 -3.12
C THR A 72 -24.84 3.76 -3.14
N PHE A 73 -23.55 4.01 -3.39
CA PHE A 73 -22.95 5.34 -3.43
C PHE A 73 -22.33 5.68 -4.80
N ILE A 74 -22.69 4.96 -5.86
CA ILE A 74 -22.46 5.39 -7.24
C ILE A 74 -23.73 6.10 -7.76
N VAL A 75 -23.56 7.34 -8.20
CA VAL A 75 -24.60 8.17 -8.82
C VAL A 75 -24.11 8.66 -10.17
N ASP A 76 -24.87 8.40 -11.22
CA ASP A 76 -24.52 8.79 -12.60
C ASP A 76 -23.12 8.32 -13.03
N GLY A 77 -22.71 7.13 -12.57
CA GLY A 77 -21.41 6.54 -12.88
C GLY A 77 -20.22 7.18 -12.13
N ARG A 78 -20.49 7.97 -11.09
CA ARG A 78 -19.47 8.59 -10.24
C ARG A 78 -19.69 8.24 -8.78
N LEU A 79 -18.60 8.19 -8.02
CA LEU A 79 -18.67 8.04 -6.57
C LEU A 79 -19.27 9.31 -5.95
N ASP A 80 -20.19 9.12 -5.00
CA ASP A 80 -20.84 10.18 -4.24
C ASP A 80 -20.37 10.12 -2.78
N GLY A 81 -19.67 11.16 -2.35
CA GLY A 81 -19.07 11.21 -1.01
C GLY A 81 -20.10 11.31 0.13
N GLU A 82 -21.22 12.02 -0.07
CA GLU A 82 -22.26 12.14 0.97
C GLU A 82 -22.94 10.78 1.18
N ARG A 83 -23.17 10.03 0.11
CA ARG A 83 -23.71 8.67 0.20
C ARG A 83 -22.71 7.69 0.79
N PHE A 84 -21.42 7.80 0.45
CA PHE A 84 -20.38 7.01 1.09
C PHE A 84 -20.38 7.24 2.61
N GLU A 85 -20.41 8.49 3.06
CA GLU A 85 -20.49 8.82 4.49
C GLU A 85 -21.78 8.28 5.14
N ALA A 86 -22.91 8.40 4.46
CA ALA A 86 -24.19 7.89 4.96
C ALA A 86 -24.21 6.35 5.10
N VAL A 87 -23.55 5.62 4.21
CA VAL A 87 -23.56 4.15 4.19
C VAL A 87 -22.38 3.57 4.97
N ILE A 88 -21.15 3.90 4.58
CA ILE A 88 -19.92 3.37 5.19
C ILE A 88 -19.62 4.10 6.49
N GLY A 89 -19.69 5.43 6.47
CA GLY A 89 -19.37 6.25 7.65
C GLY A 89 -20.27 5.93 8.84
N SER A 90 -21.58 5.72 8.61
CA SER A 90 -22.51 5.34 9.67
C SER A 90 -22.22 3.97 10.28
N GLN A 91 -21.85 2.97 9.47
CA GLN A 91 -21.48 1.63 9.95
C GLN A 91 -20.16 1.66 10.72
N VAL A 92 -19.15 2.36 10.19
CA VAL A 92 -17.84 2.55 10.83
C VAL A 92 -18.00 3.25 12.16
N GLN A 93 -18.80 4.33 12.24
CA GLN A 93 -19.07 5.03 13.50
C GLN A 93 -19.76 4.11 14.51
N ALA A 94 -20.81 3.40 14.11
CA ALA A 94 -21.56 2.52 15.01
C ALA A 94 -20.68 1.41 15.59
N LEU A 95 -19.78 0.83 14.79
CA LEU A 95 -18.85 -0.20 15.24
C LEU A 95 -17.72 0.36 16.10
N ALA A 96 -17.18 1.53 15.75
CA ALA A 96 -16.13 2.20 16.53
C ALA A 96 -16.63 2.68 17.90
N ASP A 97 -17.91 3.03 18.02
CA ASP A 97 -18.55 3.38 19.30
C ASP A 97 -18.61 2.20 20.28
N VAL A 98 -18.58 0.96 19.78
CA VAL A 98 -18.57 -0.26 20.60
C VAL A 98 -17.16 -0.59 21.09
N GLY A 99 -16.14 -0.41 20.25
CA GLY A 99 -14.76 -0.73 20.58
C GLY A 99 -13.78 -0.53 19.42
N PRO A 100 -12.50 -0.94 19.58
CA PRO A 100 -11.53 -0.89 18.50
C PRO A 100 -12.07 -1.58 17.25
N LEU A 101 -11.96 -0.94 16.08
CA LEU A 101 -12.53 -1.43 14.83
C LEU A 101 -11.42 -1.87 13.85
N ALA A 102 -11.54 -3.08 13.33
CA ALA A 102 -10.81 -3.55 12.15
C ALA A 102 -11.73 -3.55 10.93
N ALA A 103 -11.35 -2.84 9.87
CA ALA A 103 -12.09 -2.80 8.61
C ALA A 103 -11.26 -3.45 7.49
N TYR A 104 -11.94 -4.18 6.60
CA TYR A 104 -11.43 -4.64 5.32
C TYR A 104 -12.35 -4.20 4.19
N GLY A 105 -11.78 -3.72 3.08
CA GLY A 105 -12.53 -3.26 1.91
C GLY A 105 -11.91 -3.71 0.59
N GLU A 106 -12.68 -4.45 -0.21
CA GLU A 106 -12.30 -4.94 -1.55
C GLU A 106 -12.84 -4.07 -2.69
N MET A 107 -13.74 -3.12 -2.40
CA MET A 107 -14.37 -2.27 -3.42
C MET A 107 -13.36 -1.48 -4.27
N VAL A 108 -12.22 -1.10 -3.69
CA VAL A 108 -11.16 -0.39 -4.42
C VAL A 108 -10.51 -1.31 -5.46
N ALA A 109 -10.32 -2.60 -5.14
CA ALA A 109 -9.82 -3.60 -6.07
C ALA A 109 -10.82 -3.88 -7.20
N LEU A 110 -12.13 -3.88 -6.92
CA LEU A 110 -13.15 -4.01 -7.97
C LEU A 110 -13.09 -2.87 -8.98
N LEU A 111 -13.05 -1.61 -8.52
CA LEU A 111 -12.90 -0.44 -9.39
C LEU A 111 -11.60 -0.51 -10.19
N TRP A 112 -10.53 -0.98 -9.56
CA TRP A 112 -9.23 -1.14 -10.21
C TRP A 112 -9.26 -2.16 -11.34
N ASP A 113 -9.82 -3.35 -11.10
CA ASP A 113 -9.91 -4.44 -12.09
C ASP A 113 -10.83 -4.08 -13.27
N GLU A 114 -11.82 -3.21 -13.05
CA GLU A 114 -12.64 -2.63 -14.12
C GLU A 114 -11.94 -1.51 -14.92
N GLY A 115 -10.69 -1.17 -14.58
CA GLY A 115 -9.95 -0.06 -15.19
C GLY A 115 -10.41 1.33 -14.73
N GLN A 116 -11.28 1.41 -13.71
CA GLN A 116 -11.78 2.66 -13.12
C GLN A 116 -10.81 3.23 -12.09
N VAL A 117 -9.55 3.41 -12.49
CA VAL A 117 -8.45 3.83 -11.60
C VAL A 117 -8.76 5.13 -10.86
N SER A 118 -9.33 6.12 -11.53
CA SER A 118 -9.69 7.39 -10.88
C SER A 118 -10.74 7.19 -9.79
N GLY A 119 -11.69 6.27 -9.99
CA GLY A 119 -12.67 5.89 -8.97
C GLY A 119 -12.00 5.17 -7.80
N ALA A 120 -11.06 4.26 -8.07
CA ALA A 120 -10.32 3.56 -7.02
C ALA A 120 -9.55 4.55 -6.12
N VAL A 121 -8.82 5.50 -6.69
CA VAL A 121 -8.10 6.55 -5.94
C VAL A 121 -9.05 7.47 -5.18
N GLU A 122 -10.20 7.83 -5.78
CA GLU A 122 -11.22 8.64 -5.13
C GLU A 122 -11.82 7.92 -3.91
N LEU A 123 -12.11 6.62 -4.03
CA LEU A 123 -12.61 5.80 -2.92
C LEU A 123 -11.57 5.64 -1.80
N GLU A 124 -10.30 5.45 -2.15
CA GLU A 124 -9.19 5.43 -1.17
C GLU A 124 -9.10 6.75 -0.40
N THR A 125 -9.26 7.88 -1.10
CA THR A 125 -9.29 9.21 -0.48
C THR A 125 -10.47 9.35 0.49
N MET A 126 -11.63 8.78 0.17
CA MET A 126 -12.80 8.79 1.07
C MET A 126 -12.56 7.96 2.34
N TRP A 127 -11.96 6.76 2.20
CA TRP A 127 -11.55 5.94 3.35
C TRP A 127 -10.55 6.65 4.26
N ASN A 128 -9.55 7.33 3.68
CA ASN A 128 -8.56 8.08 4.46
C ASN A 128 -9.18 9.24 5.24
N ARG A 129 -10.07 10.01 4.61
CA ARG A 129 -10.81 11.06 5.34
C ARG A 129 -11.64 10.49 6.49
N LEU A 130 -12.24 9.32 6.30
CA LEU A 130 -13.00 8.65 7.36
C LEU A 130 -12.08 8.22 8.51
N ALA A 131 -10.89 7.69 8.21
CA ALA A 131 -9.90 7.28 9.20
C ALA A 131 -9.26 8.45 9.97
N GLU A 132 -9.25 9.65 9.39
CA GLU A 132 -8.86 10.88 10.11
C GLU A 132 -9.93 11.30 11.14
N ALA A 133 -11.21 11.04 10.84
CA ALA A 133 -12.33 11.41 11.70
C ALA A 133 -12.64 10.37 12.79
N ILE A 134 -12.52 9.08 12.45
CA ILE A 134 -12.90 7.95 13.31
C ILE A 134 -11.70 7.01 13.41
N PRO A 135 -11.23 6.64 14.62
CA PRO A 135 -10.11 5.73 14.76
C PRO A 135 -10.53 4.28 14.43
N PHE A 136 -10.01 3.75 13.33
CA PHE A 136 -10.10 2.33 12.98
C PHE A 136 -8.86 1.87 12.20
N SER A 137 -8.67 0.55 12.15
CA SER A 137 -7.59 -0.07 11.39
C SER A 137 -8.14 -0.59 10.06
N LEU A 138 -7.83 0.09 8.95
CA LEU A 138 -8.23 -0.34 7.61
C LEU A 138 -7.18 -1.26 6.97
N LEU A 139 -7.62 -2.36 6.38
CA LEU A 139 -6.85 -3.20 5.47
C LEU A 139 -7.46 -3.11 4.07
N CYS A 140 -6.71 -2.56 3.12
CA CYS A 140 -7.01 -2.64 1.69
C CYS A 140 -6.16 -3.77 1.08
N ALA A 141 -6.66 -4.50 0.09
CA ALA A 141 -5.84 -5.52 -0.59
C ALA A 141 -6.08 -5.52 -2.10
N TYR A 142 -5.01 -5.76 -2.85
CA TYR A 142 -5.00 -5.69 -4.31
C TYR A 142 -4.27 -6.88 -4.92
N PRO A 143 -4.80 -7.50 -5.99
CA PRO A 143 -4.10 -8.55 -6.70
C PRO A 143 -2.87 -8.00 -7.43
N LEU A 144 -1.71 -8.63 -7.24
CA LEU A 144 -0.45 -8.28 -7.93
C LEU A 144 -0.57 -8.39 -9.46
N ALA A 145 -1.52 -9.19 -9.94
CA ALA A 145 -1.81 -9.30 -11.36
C ALA A 145 -2.17 -7.96 -12.01
N SER A 146 -2.83 -7.07 -11.27
CA SER A 146 -3.33 -5.79 -11.75
C SER A 146 -2.31 -4.65 -11.65
N VAL A 147 -1.11 -4.93 -11.12
CA VAL A 147 0.00 -3.97 -10.94
C VAL A 147 1.11 -4.14 -12.01
N GLY A 148 1.01 -5.17 -12.85
CA GLY A 148 2.08 -5.59 -13.76
C GLY A 148 2.28 -4.79 -15.05
N ASP A 149 1.37 -3.88 -15.41
CA ASP A 149 1.50 -3.07 -16.63
C ASP A 149 2.17 -1.71 -16.32
N ASP A 150 3.07 -1.25 -17.19
CA ASP A 150 3.85 -0.01 -17.03
C ASP A 150 2.98 1.23 -16.74
N ASP A 151 1.73 1.25 -17.20
CA ASP A 151 0.77 2.34 -16.97
C ASP A 151 0.26 2.44 -15.52
N HIS A 152 0.45 1.41 -14.70
CA HIS A 152 -0.09 1.32 -13.34
C HIS A 152 0.92 1.69 -12.23
N ILE A 153 2.19 1.90 -12.54
CA ILE A 153 3.25 2.21 -11.54
C ILE A 153 2.99 3.54 -10.82
N ALA A 154 2.64 4.59 -11.56
CA ALA A 154 2.33 5.90 -10.96
C ALA A 154 1.09 5.82 -10.03
N GLN A 155 0.16 4.94 -10.37
CA GLN A 155 -1.10 4.74 -9.64
C GLN A 155 -0.87 3.90 -8.37
N LEU A 156 -0.01 2.89 -8.46
CA LEU A 156 0.49 2.15 -7.31
C LEU A 156 1.18 3.07 -6.30
N HIS A 157 1.99 4.02 -6.77
CA HIS A 157 2.61 5.01 -5.89
C HIS A 157 1.59 5.95 -5.22
N ALA A 158 0.42 6.17 -5.82
CA ALA A 158 -0.66 6.92 -5.18
C ALA A 158 -1.28 6.08 -4.04
N VAL A 159 -1.69 4.84 -4.31
CA VAL A 159 -2.25 3.92 -3.29
C VAL A 159 -1.26 3.70 -2.14
N CYS A 160 0.01 3.40 -2.45
CA CYS A 160 1.05 3.21 -1.45
C CYS A 160 1.36 4.48 -0.64
N HIS A 161 1.15 5.67 -1.18
CA HIS A 161 1.37 6.93 -0.46
C HIS A 161 0.25 7.24 0.53
N GLU A 162 -0.97 6.92 0.15
CA GLU A 162 -2.15 7.03 1.00
C GLU A 162 -2.10 6.06 2.18
N HIS A 163 -1.08 5.20 2.30
CA HIS A 163 -1.00 4.11 3.26
C HIS A 163 0.28 4.12 4.10
N THR A 164 0.12 3.96 5.41
CA THR A 164 1.25 3.99 6.37
C THR A 164 2.10 2.71 6.35
N HIS A 165 1.53 1.58 5.93
CA HIS A 165 2.21 0.28 5.87
C HIS A 165 1.69 -0.55 4.70
N VAL A 166 2.59 -1.05 3.84
CA VAL A 166 2.29 -1.95 2.71
C VAL A 166 3.03 -3.27 2.90
N VAL A 167 2.28 -4.36 3.06
CA VAL A 167 2.84 -5.72 3.13
C VAL A 167 2.89 -6.28 1.71
N GLY A 168 4.10 -6.56 1.23
CA GLY A 168 4.31 -7.15 -0.09
C GLY A 168 4.35 -8.66 -0.05
N SER A 169 3.58 -9.31 -0.92
CA SER A 169 3.79 -10.69 -1.33
C SER A 169 4.44 -10.72 -2.72
N VAL A 170 5.08 -11.85 -3.07
CA VAL A 170 5.61 -12.10 -4.41
C VAL A 170 4.76 -13.21 -5.02
N ASP A 171 4.23 -12.99 -6.22
CA ASP A 171 3.43 -13.99 -6.92
C ASP A 171 4.30 -15.05 -7.62
N ASP A 172 3.67 -16.14 -8.09
CA ASP A 172 4.34 -17.23 -8.81
C ASP A 172 5.03 -16.78 -10.11
N ARG A 173 4.77 -15.56 -10.59
CA ARG A 173 5.40 -14.96 -11.77
C ARG A 173 6.59 -14.06 -11.41
N GLY A 174 6.98 -14.03 -10.14
CA GLY A 174 8.07 -13.20 -9.65
C GLY A 174 7.71 -11.72 -9.65
N ARG A 175 6.44 -11.36 -9.47
CA ARG A 175 6.01 -9.96 -9.31
C ARG A 175 5.73 -9.69 -7.84
N GLY A 176 6.14 -8.53 -7.34
CA GLY A 176 5.93 -8.18 -5.94
C GLY A 176 5.98 -6.68 -5.71
N VAL A 177 5.29 -6.21 -4.67
CA VAL A 177 5.30 -4.80 -4.28
C VAL A 177 5.41 -4.67 -2.78
N SER A 178 6.45 -3.99 -2.31
CA SER A 178 6.59 -3.58 -0.91
C SER A 178 6.67 -2.07 -0.82
N SER A 179 6.02 -1.44 0.17
CA SER A 179 6.17 0.00 0.39
C SER A 179 6.12 0.39 1.87
N GLN A 180 6.99 1.31 2.28
CA GLN A 180 7.04 1.76 3.68
C GLN A 180 7.43 3.23 3.78
N ARG A 181 6.81 3.93 4.75
CA ARG A 181 7.12 5.32 5.09
C ARG A 181 8.22 5.39 6.13
N PHE A 182 9.13 6.35 5.95
CA PHE A 182 10.27 6.61 6.82
C PHE A 182 10.42 8.11 7.09
N GLU A 183 11.17 8.44 8.14
CA GLU A 183 11.46 9.82 8.52
C GLU A 183 12.84 9.97 9.15
N GLY A 184 13.43 11.16 9.00
CA GLY A 184 14.71 11.50 9.58
C GLY A 184 15.89 10.65 9.09
N THR A 185 17.05 10.86 9.71
CA THR A 185 18.29 10.17 9.34
C THR A 185 18.28 8.68 9.69
N ALA A 186 17.59 8.29 10.77
CA ALA A 186 17.39 6.89 11.13
C ALA A 186 16.58 6.14 10.05
N GLY A 187 15.71 6.84 9.33
CA GLY A 187 14.93 6.31 8.22
C GLY A 187 15.78 5.76 7.07
N VAL A 188 17.01 6.25 6.85
CA VAL A 188 17.91 5.75 5.79
C VAL A 188 18.31 4.30 6.05
N THR A 189 18.73 3.99 7.27
CA THR A 189 19.12 2.63 7.67
C THR A 189 17.92 1.70 7.67
N ALA A 190 16.79 2.15 8.20
CA ALA A 190 15.56 1.36 8.21
C ALA A 190 15.06 1.06 6.78
N ALA A 191 15.16 2.03 5.86
CA ALA A 191 14.82 1.83 4.46
C ALA A 191 15.71 0.80 3.77
N ARG A 192 17.02 0.76 4.07
CA ARG A 192 17.89 -0.27 3.52
C ARG A 192 17.45 -1.66 3.97
N HIS A 193 17.23 -1.87 5.27
CA HIS A 193 16.77 -3.16 5.79
C HIS A 193 15.45 -3.60 5.17
N PHE A 194 14.50 -2.67 5.05
CA PHE A 194 13.22 -2.92 4.39
C PHE A 194 13.40 -3.38 2.93
N VAL A 195 14.29 -2.75 2.17
CA VAL A 195 14.57 -3.16 0.78
C VAL A 195 15.28 -4.52 0.73
N ASP A 196 16.23 -4.77 1.63
CA ASP A 196 16.93 -6.06 1.71
C ASP A 196 15.95 -7.21 2.01
N ASP A 197 15.01 -6.99 2.94
CA ASP A 197 13.97 -7.95 3.28
C ASP A 197 13.04 -8.23 2.08
N ALA A 198 12.66 -7.19 1.35
CA ALA A 198 11.83 -7.33 0.14
C ALA A 198 12.55 -8.12 -0.97
N LEU A 199 13.84 -7.87 -1.19
CA LEU A 199 14.65 -8.63 -2.15
C LEU A 199 14.86 -10.09 -1.71
N ALA A 200 15.06 -10.31 -0.41
CA ALA A 200 15.24 -11.65 0.15
C ALA A 200 13.96 -12.48 0.01
N ALA A 201 12.79 -11.91 0.29
CA ALA A 201 11.49 -12.54 0.09
C ALA A 201 11.25 -12.94 -1.38
N ALA A 202 11.83 -12.18 -2.32
CA ALA A 202 11.75 -12.44 -3.75
C ALA A 202 12.87 -13.35 -4.30
N GLY A 203 13.84 -13.75 -3.48
CA GLY A 203 15.00 -14.53 -3.92
C GLY A 203 15.99 -13.77 -4.82
N LEU A 204 15.94 -12.43 -4.84
CA LEU A 204 16.74 -11.56 -5.73
C LEU A 204 18.07 -11.14 -5.09
N HIS A 205 18.89 -12.11 -4.68
CA HIS A 205 20.16 -11.86 -3.99
C HIS A 205 21.27 -11.25 -4.87
N ARG A 206 21.11 -11.30 -6.19
CA ARG A 206 22.19 -10.99 -7.15
C ARG A 206 22.40 -9.49 -7.40
N ILE A 207 21.44 -8.65 -7.03
CA ILE A 207 21.45 -7.19 -7.23
C ILE A 207 21.49 -6.42 -5.91
N THR A 208 21.64 -7.10 -4.78
CA THR A 208 21.55 -6.48 -3.44
C THR A 208 22.58 -5.37 -3.26
N ASP A 209 23.80 -5.52 -3.80
CA ASP A 209 24.86 -4.50 -3.67
C ASP A 209 24.52 -3.22 -4.44
N GLU A 210 24.06 -3.34 -5.70
CA GLU A 210 23.62 -2.20 -6.51
C GLU A 210 22.38 -1.54 -5.92
N VAL A 211 21.39 -2.33 -5.48
CA VAL A 211 20.18 -1.81 -4.83
C VAL A 211 20.53 -1.08 -3.53
N ALA A 212 21.50 -1.59 -2.75
CA ALA A 212 21.96 -0.96 -1.53
C ALA A 212 22.61 0.42 -1.78
N ILE A 213 23.25 0.63 -2.92
CA ILE A 213 23.74 1.95 -3.35
C ILE A 213 22.54 2.86 -3.65
N VAL A 214 21.61 2.38 -4.48
CA VAL A 214 20.46 3.16 -4.94
C VAL A 214 19.60 3.61 -3.75
N VAL A 215 19.20 2.69 -2.86
CA VAL A 215 18.35 3.04 -1.70
C VAL A 215 19.03 4.06 -0.80
N THR A 216 20.32 3.92 -0.52
CA THR A 216 21.05 4.86 0.34
C THR A 216 21.11 6.25 -0.28
N GLU A 217 21.40 6.36 -1.57
CA GLU A 217 21.50 7.67 -2.24
C GLU A 217 20.13 8.35 -2.39
N LEU A 218 19.09 7.61 -2.77
CA LEU A 218 17.75 8.18 -2.94
C LEU A 218 17.14 8.63 -1.60
N THR A 219 17.28 7.82 -0.55
CA THR A 219 16.76 8.17 0.79
C THR A 219 17.60 9.26 1.46
N THR A 220 18.91 9.28 1.25
CA THR A 220 19.77 10.39 1.71
C THR A 220 19.38 11.71 1.05
N ASN A 221 19.04 11.70 -0.24
CA ASN A 221 18.51 12.89 -0.92
C ASN A 221 17.17 13.34 -0.30
N ALA A 222 16.26 12.41 0.00
CA ALA A 222 15.00 12.75 0.65
C ALA A 222 15.23 13.40 2.02
N VAL A 223 16.14 12.86 2.84
CA VAL A 223 16.42 13.40 4.18
C VAL A 223 17.17 14.74 4.13
N LEU A 224 18.27 14.81 3.36
CA LEU A 224 19.17 15.98 3.38
C LEU A 224 18.71 17.12 2.48
N HIS A 225 17.93 16.84 1.42
CA HIS A 225 17.54 17.84 0.43
C HIS A 225 16.05 18.14 0.41
N ALA A 226 15.17 17.16 0.68
CA ALA A 226 13.75 17.44 0.86
C ALA A 226 13.43 17.83 2.31
N GLY A 227 14.03 17.16 3.29
CA GLY A 227 13.77 17.43 4.71
C GLY A 227 12.37 17.03 5.16
N THR A 228 11.75 16.08 4.45
CA THR A 228 10.38 15.62 4.69
C THR A 228 10.38 14.12 5.03
N PRO A 229 9.30 13.59 5.62
CA PRO A 229 9.03 12.15 5.54
C PRO A 229 9.04 11.71 4.08
N PHE A 230 9.46 10.46 3.85
CA PHE A 230 9.57 9.88 2.52
C PHE A 230 9.04 8.44 2.51
N THR A 231 8.55 8.00 1.36
CA THR A 231 8.06 6.64 1.15
C THR A 231 9.00 5.92 0.20
N VAL A 232 9.43 4.72 0.56
CA VAL A 232 10.19 3.83 -0.32
C VAL A 232 9.25 2.75 -0.83
N THR A 233 9.19 2.58 -2.15
CA THR A 233 8.45 1.52 -2.83
C THR A 233 9.42 0.66 -3.61
N VAL A 234 9.35 -0.66 -3.41
CA VAL A 234 10.06 -1.70 -4.14
C VAL A 234 9.05 -2.40 -5.02
N LEU A 235 9.23 -2.29 -6.32
CA LEU A 235 8.47 -2.97 -7.36
C LEU A 235 9.37 -4.05 -7.96
N ILE A 236 8.90 -5.29 -7.94
CA ILE A 236 9.60 -6.43 -8.53
C ILE A 236 8.75 -6.92 -9.70
N GLN A 237 9.38 -7.05 -10.87
CA GLN A 237 8.77 -7.60 -12.07
C GLN A 237 9.77 -8.56 -12.72
N GLN A 238 9.58 -9.86 -12.50
CA GLN A 238 10.48 -10.91 -13.00
C GLN A 238 11.94 -10.66 -12.55
N ASP A 239 12.81 -10.30 -13.49
CA ASP A 239 14.22 -10.02 -13.26
C ASP A 239 14.52 -8.53 -13.06
N THR A 240 13.52 -7.65 -13.02
CA THR A 240 13.69 -6.20 -12.86
C THR A 240 13.18 -5.74 -11.50
N VAL A 241 13.97 -4.89 -10.83
CA VAL A 241 13.58 -4.19 -9.60
C VAL A 241 13.55 -2.70 -9.86
N ARG A 242 12.39 -2.09 -9.61
CA ARG A 242 12.23 -0.64 -9.57
C ARG A 242 12.14 -0.18 -8.12
N LEU A 243 13.14 0.57 -7.68
CA LEU A 243 13.14 1.26 -6.40
C LEU A 243 12.69 2.70 -6.61
N ALA A 244 11.66 3.14 -5.88
CA ALA A 244 11.17 4.50 -5.93
C ALA A 244 11.16 5.14 -4.54
N VAL A 245 11.57 6.39 -4.46
CA VAL A 245 11.53 7.21 -3.25
C VAL A 245 10.69 8.46 -3.53
N ARG A 246 9.55 8.57 -2.84
CA ARG A 246 8.67 9.75 -2.90
C ARG A 246 8.91 10.64 -1.68
N ASP A 247 9.08 11.94 -1.91
CA ASP A 247 9.19 12.96 -0.87
C ASP A 247 8.23 14.13 -1.15
N HIS A 248 8.08 15.06 -0.21
CA HIS A 248 7.13 16.18 -0.32
C HIS A 248 7.77 17.47 -0.86
N SER A 249 8.94 17.38 -1.49
CA SER A 249 9.63 18.52 -2.09
C SER A 249 9.36 18.58 -3.60
N THR A 250 8.87 19.73 -4.05
CA THR A 250 8.66 20.02 -5.48
C THR A 250 9.96 20.36 -6.22
N ALA A 251 11.08 20.49 -5.51
CA ALA A 251 12.38 20.75 -6.11
C ALA A 251 12.97 19.46 -6.68
N PHE A 252 13.12 19.41 -8.00
CA PHE A 252 13.79 18.29 -8.65
C PHE A 252 15.28 18.23 -8.30
N PRO A 253 15.83 17.02 -8.09
CA PRO A 253 17.25 16.88 -7.85
C PRO A 253 18.02 17.24 -9.11
N GLN A 254 19.02 18.10 -8.96
CA GLN A 254 19.89 18.48 -10.08
C GLN A 254 21.11 17.57 -10.10
N PRO A 255 21.35 16.82 -11.20
CA PRO A 255 22.61 16.10 -11.38
C PRO A 255 23.75 17.10 -11.32
N ARG A 256 24.63 16.95 -10.32
CA ARG A 256 25.84 17.76 -10.20
C ARG A 256 27.00 16.94 -10.72
N GLN A 257 27.83 17.51 -11.58
CA GLN A 257 29.15 16.93 -11.85
C GLN A 257 30.03 17.17 -10.62
N PRO A 258 30.39 16.13 -9.85
CA PRO A 258 31.21 16.30 -8.67
C PRO A 258 32.63 16.67 -9.10
N THR A 259 33.16 17.76 -8.59
CA THR A 259 34.60 18.04 -8.72
C THR A 259 35.40 17.09 -7.81
N PRO A 260 36.70 16.86 -8.05
CA PRO A 260 37.54 16.00 -7.21
C PRO A 260 37.50 16.36 -5.72
N THR A 261 37.25 17.63 -5.39
CA THR A 261 37.16 18.18 -4.02
C THR A 261 35.73 18.28 -3.47
N SER A 262 34.72 17.85 -4.23
CA SER A 262 33.32 17.91 -3.79
C SER A 262 33.07 16.91 -2.67
N LEU A 263 32.61 17.41 -1.51
CA LEU A 263 32.16 16.63 -0.36
C LEU A 263 30.76 16.01 -0.53
N GLY A 264 30.08 16.28 -1.66
CA GLY A 264 28.74 15.78 -1.97
C GLY A 264 28.40 15.89 -3.46
N GLY A 265 27.19 15.51 -3.85
CA GLY A 265 26.74 15.58 -5.26
C GLY A 265 27.15 14.40 -6.14
N ARG A 266 27.72 13.34 -5.56
CA ARG A 266 28.07 12.09 -6.27
C ARG A 266 26.89 11.11 -6.35
N GLY A 267 25.88 11.26 -5.49
CA GLY A 267 24.84 10.26 -5.29
C GLY A 267 24.10 9.83 -6.55
N LEU A 268 23.50 10.78 -7.27
CA LEU A 268 22.82 10.45 -8.53
C LEU A 268 23.76 10.00 -9.65
N GLY A 269 25.06 10.34 -9.56
CA GLY A 269 26.08 9.81 -10.45
C GLY A 269 26.37 8.33 -10.17
N LEU A 270 26.37 7.91 -8.90
CA LEU A 270 26.49 6.50 -8.51
C LEU A 270 25.25 5.72 -8.91
N VAL A 271 24.05 6.28 -8.68
CA VAL A 271 22.78 5.68 -9.14
C VAL A 271 22.81 5.48 -10.66
N GLY A 272 23.18 6.51 -11.43
CA GLY A 272 23.26 6.41 -12.89
C GLY A 272 24.35 5.47 -13.42
N ALA A 273 25.29 5.03 -12.59
CA ALA A 273 26.29 4.04 -12.98
C ALA A 273 25.79 2.59 -12.84
N VAL A 274 24.80 2.35 -11.98
CA VAL A 274 24.28 1.00 -11.67
C VAL A 274 22.84 0.78 -12.11
N ALA A 275 22.10 1.84 -12.44
CA ALA A 275 20.67 1.78 -12.72
C ALA A 275 20.23 2.81 -13.76
N ARG A 276 19.15 2.50 -14.49
CA ARG A 276 18.35 3.53 -15.19
C ARG A 276 17.58 4.29 -14.12
N TRP A 277 17.52 5.61 -14.19
CA TRP A 277 16.81 6.38 -13.17
C TRP A 277 16.10 7.60 -13.76
N GLY A 278 15.13 8.12 -13.02
CA GLY A 278 14.35 9.28 -13.42
C GLY A 278 13.67 9.96 -12.25
N VAL A 279 12.95 11.04 -12.58
CA VAL A 279 12.18 11.84 -11.62
C VAL A 279 10.82 12.13 -12.21
N GLU A 280 9.78 11.95 -11.41
CA GLU A 280 8.40 12.23 -11.76
C GLU A 280 7.82 13.24 -10.75
N ALA A 281 7.18 14.30 -11.25
CA ALA A 281 6.40 15.18 -10.39
C ALA A 281 5.09 14.49 -10.00
N VAL A 282 4.72 14.60 -8.73
CA VAL A 282 3.45 14.09 -8.20
C VAL A 282 2.75 15.18 -7.40
N ALA A 283 1.46 15.02 -7.16
CA ALA A 283 0.74 15.96 -6.30
C ALA A 283 1.43 16.06 -4.93
N GLY A 284 1.81 17.29 -4.54
CA GLY A 284 2.46 17.58 -3.26
C GLY A 284 3.92 17.15 -3.13
N GLY A 285 4.60 16.73 -4.21
CA GLY A 285 5.98 16.26 -4.09
C GLY A 285 6.62 15.76 -5.39
N LYS A 286 7.58 14.84 -5.25
CA LYS A 286 8.21 14.15 -6.38
C LYS A 286 8.53 12.72 -6.03
N THR A 287 8.66 11.88 -7.05
CA THR A 287 9.19 10.52 -6.96
C THR A 287 10.50 10.46 -7.72
N VAL A 288 11.58 10.04 -7.07
CA VAL A 288 12.84 9.68 -7.73
C VAL A 288 12.91 8.16 -7.77
N TRP A 289 13.09 7.58 -8.95
CA TRP A 289 13.07 6.14 -9.15
C TRP A 289 14.33 5.66 -9.86
N ALA A 290 14.68 4.40 -9.63
CA ALA A 290 15.76 3.71 -10.30
C ALA A 290 15.37 2.25 -10.58
N GLU A 291 15.74 1.76 -11.75
CA GLU A 291 15.48 0.41 -12.23
C GLU A 291 16.78 -0.35 -12.45
N LEU A 292 16.80 -1.55 -11.90
CA LEU A 292 17.91 -2.48 -11.96
C LEU A 292 17.41 -3.78 -12.59
N SER A 293 18.11 -4.26 -13.60
CA SER A 293 17.88 -5.60 -14.17
C SER A 293 18.90 -6.54 -13.56
N GLY A 294 18.43 -7.64 -12.98
CA GLY A 294 19.26 -8.70 -12.42
C GLY A 294 19.69 -9.72 -13.45
#